data_AF-Q5XG63-F1
#
_entry.id   AF-Q5XG63-F1
#
_cell.length_a   1.000
_cell.length_b   1.000
_cell.length_c   1.000
_cell.angle_alpha   90.00
_cell.angle_beta   90.00
_cell.angle_gamma   90.00
#
_symmetry.space_group_name_H-M   'P 1'
#
loop_
_entity.id
_entity.type
_entity.pdbx_description
1 polymer ?
#
loop_
_entity_poly.entity_id
_entity_poly.type
_entity_poly.pdbx_seq_one_letter_code
_entity_poly.pdbx_strand_id
1 'polypeptide(L)'
;MQQQIEGKITAESRANMACASGVDFVYKATLTEVQPSDNFDNYVMTIKTVIKQGTDEDPADKTRNFISHIKCRKALSMQLNRDYLIWGVTGDLWLKPDGYSYIIGKDTWMEWWPNERECQQRENQDLCDDFDAVSDNLEIVGCSS
;
A
#
# COMPACT_ATOMS: atom_id res chain seq x y z
N MET A 1 2.12 -2.66 -14.29
CA MET A 1 3.38 -2.95 -14.99
C MET A 1 4.45 -2.86 -13.93
N GLN A 2 5.05 -3.98 -13.55
CA GLN A 2 6.20 -3.96 -12.64
C GLN A 2 7.32 -3.21 -13.35
N GLN A 3 7.68 -2.03 -12.85
CA GLN A 3 8.98 -1.47 -13.20
C GLN A 3 10.01 -2.45 -12.64
N GLN A 4 10.81 -3.04 -13.54
CA GLN A 4 11.90 -3.93 -13.15
C GLN A 4 12.96 -3.10 -12.44
N ILE A 5 12.86 -3.03 -11.11
CA ILE A 5 13.98 -2.62 -10.28
C ILE A 5 14.92 -3.84 -10.27
N GLU A 6 16.01 -3.76 -11.01
CA GLU A 6 17.05 -4.79 -11.00
C GLU A 6 17.75 -4.78 -9.62
N GLY A 7 17.44 -5.76 -8.77
CA GLY A 7 18.05 -5.93 -7.45
C GLY A 7 17.06 -6.18 -6.31
N LYS A 8 17.56 -6.54 -5.12
CA LYS A 8 16.73 -6.58 -3.90
C LYS A 8 16.36 -5.13 -3.55
N ILE A 9 15.07 -4.83 -3.52
CA ILE A 9 14.58 -3.51 -3.09
C ILE A 9 14.88 -3.39 -1.59
N THR A 10 15.62 -2.35 -1.21
CA THR A 10 16.01 -2.07 0.19
C THR A 10 15.01 -1.14 0.86
N ALA A 11 15.05 -1.03 2.20
CA ALA A 11 14.30 -0.01 2.94
C ALA A 11 14.50 1.41 2.39
N GLU A 12 15.77 1.81 2.16
CA GLU A 12 16.09 3.14 1.63
C GLU A 12 15.48 3.38 0.25
N SER A 13 15.53 2.37 -0.64
CA SER A 13 14.92 2.48 -1.97
C SER A 13 13.40 2.64 -1.87
N ARG A 14 12.72 1.88 -1.00
CA ARG A 14 11.28 2.02 -0.75
C ARG A 14 10.93 3.40 -0.20
N ALA A 15 11.66 3.88 0.80
CA ALA A 15 11.44 5.19 1.40
C ALA A 15 11.60 6.31 0.34
N ASN A 16 12.65 6.24 -0.48
CA ASN A 16 12.87 7.20 -1.56
C ASN A 16 11.74 7.17 -2.62
N MET A 17 11.24 5.98 -2.99
CA MET A 17 10.10 5.86 -3.91
C MET A 17 8.80 6.37 -3.30
N ALA A 18 8.51 6.06 -2.04
CA ALA A 18 7.35 6.54 -1.30
C ALA A 18 7.40 8.07 -1.06
N CYS A 19 8.60 8.66 -1.09
CA CYS A 19 8.83 10.10 -1.05
C CYS A 19 8.94 10.77 -2.42
N ALA A 20 8.84 10.02 -3.51
CA ALA A 20 8.94 10.61 -4.84
C ALA A 20 7.87 11.67 -5.06
N SER A 21 8.22 12.71 -5.83
CA SER A 21 7.28 13.76 -6.21
C SER A 21 6.06 13.17 -6.92
N GLY A 22 4.87 13.47 -6.40
CA GLY A 22 3.59 12.93 -6.89
C GLY A 22 3.01 11.80 -6.05
N VAL A 23 3.80 11.14 -5.18
CA VAL A 23 3.24 10.21 -4.19
C VAL A 23 2.49 11.01 -3.13
N ASP A 24 1.19 10.76 -3.03
CA ASP A 24 0.26 11.48 -2.18
C ASP A 24 0.21 10.89 -0.77
N PHE A 25 0.08 9.57 -0.67
CA PHE A 25 -0.14 8.86 0.58
C PHE A 25 0.72 7.60 0.68
N VAL A 26 1.00 7.17 1.91
CA VAL A 26 1.66 5.88 2.21
C VAL A 26 0.97 5.28 3.43
N TYR A 27 0.48 4.05 3.30
CA TYR A 27 -0.30 3.37 4.32
C TYR A 27 0.19 1.95 4.56
N LYS A 28 0.00 1.48 5.80
CA LYS A 28 -0.14 0.05 6.10
C LYS A 28 -1.64 -0.26 6.18
N ALA A 29 -2.13 -1.22 5.40
CA ALA A 29 -3.54 -1.56 5.37
C ALA A 29 -3.79 -3.06 5.34
N THR A 30 -4.85 -3.51 6.01
CA THR A 30 -5.26 -4.92 6.04
C THR A 30 -6.40 -5.15 5.05
N LEU A 31 -6.28 -6.19 4.21
CA LEU A 31 -7.37 -6.61 3.33
C LEU A 31 -8.45 -7.36 4.12
N THR A 32 -9.62 -6.76 4.28
CA THR A 32 -10.73 -7.34 5.08
C THR A 32 -11.80 -8.00 4.22
N GLU A 33 -12.00 -7.56 2.98
CA GLU A 33 -13.01 -8.13 2.08
C GLU A 33 -12.58 -7.99 0.61
N VAL A 34 -12.93 -9.00 -0.21
CA VAL A 34 -12.79 -8.93 -1.67
C VAL A 34 -14.18 -9.03 -2.29
N GLN A 35 -14.55 -8.02 -3.06
CA GLN A 35 -15.81 -7.93 -3.79
C GLN A 35 -15.50 -8.01 -5.29
N PRO A 36 -15.47 -9.23 -5.87
CA PRO A 36 -15.17 -9.41 -7.27
C PRO A 36 -16.34 -9.01 -8.17
N SER A 37 -16.05 -8.48 -9.36
CA SER A 37 -17.05 -8.28 -10.42
C SER A 37 -16.50 -8.69 -11.80
N ASP A 38 -17.33 -8.54 -12.83
CA ASP A 38 -16.98 -8.91 -14.22
C ASP A 38 -15.91 -8.00 -14.84
N ASN A 39 -15.81 -6.75 -14.39
CA ASN A 39 -14.90 -5.75 -14.96
C ASN A 39 -13.84 -5.26 -13.97
N PHE A 40 -14.21 -5.15 -12.69
CA PHE A 40 -13.35 -4.59 -11.64
C PHE A 40 -13.47 -5.39 -10.34
N ASP A 41 -12.37 -5.51 -9.63
CA ASP A 41 -12.38 -6.01 -8.26
C ASP A 41 -12.30 -4.86 -7.30
N ASN A 42 -13.13 -4.90 -6.27
CA ASN A 42 -13.03 -4.01 -5.13
C ASN A 42 -12.42 -4.76 -3.95
N TYR A 43 -11.30 -4.24 -3.45
CA TYR A 43 -10.61 -4.72 -2.27
C TYR A 43 -10.89 -3.75 -1.13
N VAL A 44 -11.67 -4.18 -0.14
CA VAL A 44 -11.97 -3.38 1.03
C VAL A 44 -10.80 -3.52 2.00
N MET A 45 -10.11 -2.42 2.24
CA MET A 45 -8.94 -2.34 3.10
C MET A 45 -9.24 -1.52 4.33
N THR A 46 -8.82 -1.98 5.51
CA THR A 46 -8.78 -1.15 6.71
C THR A 46 -7.39 -0.53 6.85
N ILE A 47 -7.32 0.80 6.85
CA ILE A 47 -6.05 1.51 7.02
C ILE A 47 -5.62 1.39 8.48
N LYS A 48 -4.53 0.67 8.74
CA LYS A 48 -4.01 0.41 10.09
C LYS A 48 -3.06 1.50 10.55
N THR A 49 -2.17 1.93 9.66
CA THR A 49 -1.17 2.95 9.96
C THR A 49 -1.12 3.94 8.80
N VAL A 50 -1.15 5.22 9.15
CA VAL A 50 -0.94 6.32 8.22
C VAL A 50 0.52 6.73 8.30
N ILE A 51 1.34 6.16 7.42
CA ILE A 51 2.80 6.37 7.37
C ILE A 51 3.11 7.75 6.78
N LYS A 52 2.38 8.13 5.73
CA LYS A 52 2.39 9.48 5.14
C LYS A 52 0.97 9.92 4.88
N GLN A 53 0.59 11.02 5.52
CA GLN A 53 -0.70 11.69 5.32
C GLN A 53 -0.77 12.28 3.90
N GLY A 54 -1.86 11.98 3.20
CA GLY A 54 -2.15 12.50 1.87
C GLY A 54 -3.42 13.34 1.84
N THR A 55 -4.08 13.35 0.68
CA THR A 55 -5.30 14.12 0.43
C THR A 55 -6.52 13.62 1.23
N ASP A 56 -6.57 12.33 1.55
CA ASP A 56 -7.61 11.78 2.43
C ASP A 56 -7.31 12.09 3.89
N GLU A 57 -7.92 13.15 4.43
CA GLU A 57 -7.56 13.78 5.72
C GLU A 57 -7.71 12.90 6.97
N ASP A 58 -8.57 11.87 6.94
CA ASP A 58 -8.82 11.01 8.10
C ASP A 58 -9.08 9.55 7.68
N PRO A 59 -8.02 8.82 7.25
CA PRO A 59 -8.12 7.45 6.79
C PRO A 59 -7.87 6.42 7.90
N ALA A 60 -7.22 6.79 9.01
CA ALA A 60 -6.82 5.89 10.09
C ALA A 60 -8.01 5.10 10.67
N ASP A 61 -7.82 3.79 10.84
CA ASP A 61 -8.82 2.82 11.33
C ASP A 61 -10.12 2.74 10.52
N LYS A 62 -10.21 3.41 9.37
CA LYS A 62 -11.37 3.35 8.49
C LYS A 62 -11.15 2.40 7.33
N THR A 63 -12.27 1.94 6.79
CA THR A 63 -12.28 1.14 5.56
C THR A 63 -12.23 2.05 4.34
N ARG A 64 -11.48 1.62 3.33
CA ARG A 64 -11.36 2.27 2.03
C ARG A 64 -11.45 1.23 0.91
N ASN A 65 -12.05 1.64 -0.19
CA ASN A 65 -12.22 0.80 -1.37
C ASN A 65 -11.02 0.97 -2.30
N PHE A 66 -10.29 -0.10 -2.55
CA PHE A 66 -9.22 -0.15 -3.55
C PHE A 66 -9.70 -0.93 -4.77
N ILE A 67 -9.81 -0.26 -5.91
CA ILE A 67 -10.49 -0.78 -7.09
C ILE A 67 -9.45 -1.06 -8.18
N SER A 68 -9.44 -2.29 -8.69
CA SER A 68 -8.54 -2.67 -9.80
C SER A 68 -9.32 -3.29 -10.95
N HIS A 69 -8.81 -3.17 -12.18
CA HIS A 69 -9.38 -3.88 -13.31
C HIS A 69 -9.18 -5.40 -13.15
N ILE A 70 -10.15 -6.23 -13.55
CA ILE A 70 -10.12 -7.70 -13.37
C ILE A 70 -8.85 -8.38 -13.90
N LYS A 71 -8.28 -7.83 -14.98
CA LYS A 71 -7.00 -8.27 -15.57
C LYS A 71 -5.81 -8.21 -14.60
N CYS A 72 -5.87 -7.36 -13.56
CA CYS A 72 -4.85 -7.24 -12.53
C CYS A 72 -5.00 -8.27 -11.41
N ARG A 73 -6.14 -8.98 -11.28
CA ARG A 73 -6.41 -9.93 -10.19
C ARG A 73 -5.27 -10.91 -9.93
N LYS A 74 -4.73 -11.51 -11.00
CA LYS A 74 -3.60 -12.46 -10.90
C LYS A 74 -2.28 -11.78 -10.56
N ALA A 75 -2.05 -10.57 -11.04
CA ALA A 75 -0.82 -9.82 -10.73
C ALA A 75 -0.81 -9.35 -9.28
N LEU A 76 -1.97 -8.97 -8.75
CA LEU A 76 -2.11 -8.54 -7.36
C LEU A 76 -2.10 -9.73 -6.38
N SER A 77 -2.80 -10.82 -6.70
CA SER A 77 -2.85 -12.06 -5.90
C SER A 77 -3.02 -11.82 -4.39
N MET A 78 -3.85 -10.83 -4.04
CA MET A 78 -4.05 -10.43 -2.65
C MET A 78 -4.79 -11.50 -1.85
N GLN A 79 -4.51 -11.57 -0.55
CA GLN A 79 -5.10 -12.54 0.36
C GLN A 79 -5.79 -11.83 1.52
N LEU A 80 -6.97 -12.32 1.88
CA LEU A 80 -7.73 -11.84 3.01
C LEU A 80 -6.92 -11.94 4.31
N ASN A 81 -7.12 -10.96 5.19
CA ASN A 81 -6.49 -10.83 6.50
C ASN A 81 -4.96 -10.72 6.46
N ARG A 82 -4.40 -10.25 5.34
CA ARG A 82 -2.99 -9.86 5.24
C ARG A 82 -2.85 -8.35 5.20
N ASP A 83 -1.70 -7.90 5.69
CA ASP A 83 -1.30 -6.50 5.64
C ASP A 83 -0.52 -6.21 4.36
N TYR A 84 -0.62 -4.96 3.93
CA TYR A 84 0.03 -4.46 2.73
C TYR A 84 0.61 -3.07 2.98
N LEU A 85 1.83 -2.84 2.50
CA LEU A 85 2.40 -1.50 2.31
C LEU A 85 1.86 -0.96 0.99
N ILE A 86 1.16 0.17 1.03
CA ILE A 86 0.48 0.76 -0.13
C ILE A 86 0.86 2.24 -0.25
N TRP A 87 1.24 2.68 -1.44
CA TRP A 87 1.32 4.11 -1.76
C TRP A 87 0.81 4.39 -3.16
N GLY A 88 0.42 5.63 -3.40
CA GLY A 88 -0.18 6.02 -4.68
C GLY A 88 -0.17 7.52 -4.89
N VAL A 89 -0.77 7.95 -5.99
CA VAL A 89 -0.80 9.34 -6.44
C VAL A 89 -2.19 9.93 -6.28
N THR A 90 -2.28 11.26 -6.14
CA THR A 90 -3.57 11.96 -5.94
C THR A 90 -4.54 11.74 -7.12
N GLY A 91 -4.02 11.53 -8.33
CA GLY A 91 -4.84 11.30 -9.54
C GLY A 91 -5.66 10.00 -9.51
N ASP A 92 -5.29 9.05 -8.65
CA ASP A 92 -5.98 7.78 -8.46
C ASP A 92 -7.02 7.83 -7.32
N LEU A 93 -7.26 9.00 -6.72
CA LEU A 93 -8.25 9.21 -5.66
C LEU A 93 -9.59 9.68 -6.23
N TRP A 94 -10.67 8.97 -5.88
CA TRP A 94 -12.05 9.38 -6.18
C TRP A 94 -12.83 9.63 -4.89
N LEU A 95 -13.21 10.89 -4.67
CA LEU A 95 -14.11 11.25 -3.58
C LEU A 95 -15.53 10.77 -3.90
N LYS A 96 -16.06 9.87 -3.06
CA LYS A 96 -17.44 9.42 -3.08
C LYS A 96 -18.19 9.94 -1.84
N PRO A 97 -19.53 9.88 -1.80
CA PRO A 97 -20.31 10.32 -0.63
C PRO A 97 -19.93 9.60 0.68
N ASP A 98 -19.41 8.39 0.60
CA ASP A 98 -18.99 7.55 1.72
C ASP A 98 -17.48 7.65 2.06
N GLY A 99 -16.74 8.53 1.36
CA GLY A 99 -15.31 8.75 1.55
C GLY A 99 -14.49 8.53 0.27
N TYR A 100 -13.17 8.53 0.40
CA TYR A 100 -12.29 8.29 -0.75
C TYR A 100 -12.30 6.82 -1.19
N SER A 101 -12.26 6.60 -2.50
CA SER A 101 -11.90 5.34 -3.14
C SER A 101 -10.59 5.50 -3.90
N TYR A 102 -9.80 4.43 -3.97
CA TYR A 102 -8.48 4.40 -4.54
C TYR A 102 -8.48 3.52 -5.78
N ILE A 103 -7.97 4.01 -6.91
CA ILE A 103 -7.78 3.20 -8.11
C ILE A 103 -6.39 2.57 -8.08
N ILE A 104 -6.32 1.24 -8.19
CA ILE A 104 -5.06 0.53 -8.32
C ILE A 104 -4.62 0.63 -9.78
N GLY A 105 -3.78 1.62 -10.04
CA GLY A 105 -3.23 1.96 -11.35
C GLY A 105 -1.82 1.44 -11.58
N LYS A 106 -1.14 2.06 -12.56
CA LYS A 106 0.28 1.80 -12.86
C LYS A 106 1.24 2.47 -11.86
N ASP A 107 0.76 3.53 -11.21
CA ASP A 107 1.53 4.38 -10.27
C ASP A 107 1.19 4.04 -8.81
N THR A 108 0.34 3.04 -8.59
CA THR A 108 0.07 2.48 -7.26
C THR A 108 1.07 1.38 -6.96
N TRP A 109 1.73 1.50 -5.81
CA TRP A 109 2.57 0.46 -5.28
C TRP A 109 1.86 -0.33 -4.20
N MET A 110 2.09 -1.63 -4.17
CA MET A 110 1.51 -2.52 -3.18
C MET A 110 2.39 -3.73 -2.95
N GLU A 111 2.84 -3.92 -1.71
CA GLU A 111 3.64 -5.06 -1.28
C GLU A 111 2.98 -5.73 -0.07
N TRP A 112 3.03 -7.06 -0.02
CA TRP A 112 2.59 -7.80 1.16
C TRP A 112 3.53 -7.52 2.33
N TRP A 113 2.96 -7.10 3.46
CA TRP A 113 3.64 -6.90 4.73
C TRP A 113 3.43 -8.14 5.62
N PRO A 114 4.50 -8.90 5.95
CA PRO A 114 4.36 -10.07 6.81
C PRO A 114 3.89 -9.71 8.22
N ASN A 115 2.99 -10.51 8.80
CA ASN A 115 2.61 -10.31 10.19
C ASN A 115 3.70 -10.79 11.16
N GLU A 116 3.57 -10.48 12.45
CA GLU A 116 4.55 -10.82 13.49
C GLU A 116 4.99 -12.30 13.50
N ARG A 117 4.07 -13.23 13.21
CA ARG A 117 4.38 -14.67 13.16
C ARG A 117 5.16 -15.03 11.89
N GLU A 118 4.80 -14.41 10.77
CA GLU A 118 5.50 -14.60 9.49
C GLU A 118 6.90 -13.99 9.53
N CYS A 119 7.12 -12.90 10.28
CA CYS A 119 8.43 -12.30 10.51
C CYS A 119 9.38 -13.19 11.36
N GLN A 120 8.85 -14.17 12.10
CA GLN A 120 9.71 -15.15 12.79
C GLN A 120 10.38 -16.14 11.82
N GLN A 121 9.89 -16.24 10.59
CA GLN A 121 10.48 -17.07 9.56
C GLN A 121 11.73 -16.37 9.01
N ARG A 122 12.84 -17.11 8.93
CA ARG A 122 14.15 -16.57 8.54
C ARG A 122 14.12 -15.91 7.17
N GLU A 123 13.27 -16.41 6.28
CA GLU A 123 13.10 -15.91 4.92
C GLU A 123 12.46 -14.52 4.86
N ASN A 124 11.71 -14.12 5.90
CA ASN A 124 10.98 -12.85 5.94
C ASN A 124 11.61 -11.81 6.86
N GLN A 125 12.59 -12.18 7.69
CA GLN A 125 13.21 -11.29 8.69
C GLN A 125 13.67 -9.97 8.07
N ASP A 126 14.52 -10.06 7.03
CA ASP A 126 15.02 -8.87 6.32
C ASP A 126 13.90 -7.99 5.77
N LEU A 127 12.79 -8.58 5.31
CA LEU A 127 11.67 -7.83 4.73
C LEU A 127 10.88 -7.09 5.82
N CYS A 128 10.71 -7.72 6.99
CA CYS A 128 10.06 -7.09 8.13
C CYS A 128 10.89 -5.92 8.64
N ASP A 129 12.21 -6.14 8.84
CA ASP A 129 13.14 -5.09 9.24
C ASP A 129 13.14 -3.93 8.23
N ASP A 130 13.09 -4.24 6.93
CA ASP A 130 13.02 -3.23 5.87
C ASP A 130 11.73 -2.40 5.96
N PHE A 131 10.56 -3.02 6.19
CA PHE A 131 9.30 -2.29 6.25
C PHE A 131 9.15 -1.47 7.54
N ASP A 132 9.61 -1.99 8.67
CA ASP A 132 9.64 -1.24 9.93
C ASP A 132 10.53 0.01 9.77
N ALA A 133 11.71 -0.15 9.16
CA ALA A 133 12.59 0.98 8.84
C ALA A 133 11.94 1.99 7.87
N VAL A 134 11.14 1.54 6.89
CA VAL A 134 10.40 2.45 6.00
C VAL A 134 9.33 3.22 6.78
N SER A 135 8.55 2.54 7.64
CA SER A 135 7.53 3.19 8.48
C SER A 135 8.16 4.25 9.37
N ASP A 136 9.19 3.86 10.14
CA ASP A 136 9.83 4.74 11.10
C ASP A 136 10.47 5.96 10.42
N ASN A 137 11.17 5.76 9.30
CA ASN A 137 11.80 6.86 8.58
C ASN A 137 10.75 7.86 8.07
N LEU A 138 9.67 7.38 7.45
CA LEU A 138 8.66 8.24 6.86
C LEU A 138 7.80 8.94 7.92
N GLU A 139 7.52 8.29 9.05
CA GLU A 139 6.74 8.87 10.15
C GLU A 139 7.55 9.89 10.95
N ILE A 140 8.84 9.64 11.19
CA ILE A 140 9.68 10.46 12.07
C ILE A 140 10.39 11.58 11.28
N VAL A 141 11.01 11.23 10.16
CA VAL A 141 11.81 12.17 9.36
C VAL A 141 10.96 12.83 8.28
N GLY A 142 9.98 12.09 7.74
CA GLY A 142 9.20 12.53 6.60
C GLY A 142 10.00 12.46 5.29
N CYS A 143 9.49 13.15 4.27
CA CYS A 143 10.15 13.25 2.98
C CYS A 143 10.99 14.52 2.90
N SER A 144 12.29 14.38 2.68
CA SER A 144 13.20 15.48 2.37
C SER A 144 12.77 16.15 1.05
N SER A 145 12.51 17.46 1.11
CA SER A 145 12.10 18.29 -0.05
C SER A 145 13.21 18.50 -1.07
#